data_AF-A0AAW0DQI0-F1
#
_entry.id   AF-A0AAW0DQI0-F1
#
_cell.length_a   1.000
_cell.length_b   1.000
_cell.length_c   1.000
_cell.angle_alpha   90.00
_cell.angle_beta   90.00
_cell.angle_gamma   90.00
#
_symmetry.space_group_name_H-M   'P 1'
#
loop_
_entity.id
_entity.type
_entity.pdbx_description
1 polymer ?
#
loop_
_entity_poly.entity_id
_entity_poly.type
_entity_poly.pdbx_seq_one_letter_code
_entity_poly.pdbx_strand_id
1 'polypeptide(L)'
;MLITSNNHSLPVSSKIQGMGFVTLFIEMAEPIRSPSHNVTLGKEDKTNTARHGSVISRRGPRPCGGIAVEPNNPRRCSHDQARETKPTFSVYDLELERRMPESRELHMSSSFAGNAVVSLRSASGETFGSSEIQLSGSQTEWTKVSANIIPSSSAGNSDNQFVVTIDGADGETIHFSMLSLFPPTFKNRENGMRADIAEALYDIKPAFFRFPGGNNLGGSVETRWKWRETIGELVDRPGRPGTWGYYNTDGLGLLDYLLWCEDAEMEPIMAVWGGLALSGGEGTSVPENELGPYVQEAIDQINFVIGDPEQSEAAALRASLGHPEPFKLQYVEIGNEDFVNEDTYQYRWRVFYNAISEAFPDLTLINTGFLGTNYDPKPPARDHHVYESPQWFSQNPFFYDSMARDGTKYFDGEYAVISTVPGDIWNNRLPYPVIQGAVAEAAYMTGLERNSDIVFAACYAPLLNHISGTQWSPDLVSYDAQNVIKSASYYVQKLFGNNRGDEYLPSTLPAETGALQWSVVRSGSDQIIIKIANTATNDESISFSLPWDNVDTNGSLDLLTAANDAANPPNAPDTVLPTNDSINVGKEFSYTAPGLSLSVIRFTAS
;
A
#
# COMPACT_ATOMS: atom_id res chain seq x y z
N MET A 1 9.17 -43.27 16.01
CA MET A 1 10.31 -43.63 15.13
C MET A 1 10.89 -42.31 14.65
N LEU A 2 12.19 -42.06 14.80
CA LEU A 2 12.75 -40.73 14.56
C LEU A 2 12.79 -40.39 13.06
N ILE A 3 12.40 -39.18 12.72
CA ILE A 3 12.86 -38.45 11.53
C ILE A 3 13.33 -37.09 12.04
N THR A 4 14.62 -36.79 11.83
CA THR A 4 15.28 -35.57 12.34
C THR A 4 15.22 -34.46 11.30
N SER A 5 14.70 -33.30 11.67
CA SER A 5 14.77 -32.08 10.86
C SER A 5 16.19 -31.50 10.89
N ASN A 6 16.91 -31.60 9.78
CA ASN A 6 18.19 -30.91 9.61
C ASN A 6 17.92 -29.46 9.19
N ASN A 7 18.12 -28.52 10.12
CA ASN A 7 18.21 -27.10 9.80
C ASN A 7 19.44 -26.83 8.92
N HIS A 8 19.24 -26.67 7.62
CA HIS A 8 20.22 -26.05 6.74
C HIS A 8 19.74 -24.65 6.35
N SER A 9 20.31 -23.64 7.02
CA SER A 9 20.25 -22.25 6.58
C SER A 9 20.93 -22.13 5.21
N LEU A 10 20.11 -21.90 4.17
CA LEU A 10 20.62 -21.63 2.83
C LEU A 10 21.21 -20.21 2.80
N PRO A 11 22.49 -20.03 2.41
CA PRO A 11 23.03 -18.70 2.20
C PRO A 11 22.44 -18.14 0.89
N VAL A 12 21.56 -17.13 1.00
CA VAL A 12 20.98 -16.43 -0.16
C VAL A 12 22.06 -15.52 -0.78
N SER A 13 22.95 -16.16 -1.56
CA SER A 13 24.03 -15.51 -2.32
C SER A 13 23.83 -15.73 -3.83
N SER A 14 22.59 -15.55 -4.29
CA SER A 14 22.24 -15.57 -5.71
C SER A 14 22.38 -14.16 -6.30
N LYS A 15 23.48 -13.90 -7.01
CA LYS A 15 23.60 -12.72 -7.89
C LYS A 15 22.64 -12.86 -9.07
N ILE A 16 21.38 -12.47 -8.87
CA ILE A 16 20.42 -12.31 -9.95
C ILE A 16 20.76 -11.00 -10.66
N GLN A 17 21.31 -11.08 -11.88
CA GLN A 17 21.33 -9.92 -12.77
C GLN A 17 19.91 -9.70 -13.27
N GLY A 18 19.22 -8.71 -12.69
CA GLY A 18 17.87 -8.36 -13.05
C GLY A 18 17.77 -7.96 -14.53
N MET A 19 17.04 -8.73 -15.33
CA MET A 19 16.60 -8.29 -16.65
C MET A 19 15.37 -7.42 -16.48
N GLY A 20 15.43 -6.17 -16.96
CA GLY A 20 14.25 -5.33 -17.12
C GLY A 20 13.57 -5.64 -18.45
N PHE A 21 12.25 -5.77 -18.45
CA PHE A 21 11.46 -6.01 -19.66
C PHE A 21 10.79 -4.71 -20.09
N VAL A 22 10.92 -4.39 -21.39
CA VAL A 22 10.23 -3.27 -22.04
C VAL A 22 9.20 -3.85 -22.99
N THR A 23 7.99 -3.28 -23.02
CA THR A 23 6.98 -3.55 -24.03
C THR A 23 6.41 -2.23 -24.55
N LEU A 24 6.13 -2.17 -25.85
CA LEU A 24 5.50 -1.05 -26.54
C LEU A 24 4.51 -1.60 -27.56
N PHE A 25 3.48 -0.82 -27.92
CA PHE A 25 2.67 -1.07 -29.10
C PHE A 25 2.93 0.06 -30.12
N ILE A 26 3.17 -0.32 -31.38
CA ILE A 26 3.63 0.58 -32.45
C ILE A 26 2.82 0.38 -33.72
N GLU A 27 2.49 1.48 -34.40
CA GLU A 27 1.87 1.55 -35.72
C GLU A 27 2.49 2.72 -36.53
N MET A 28 2.56 2.64 -37.86
CA MET A 28 3.19 3.69 -38.70
C MET A 28 2.28 4.22 -39.81
N ALA A 29 2.48 5.51 -40.14
CA ALA A 29 1.65 6.25 -41.09
C ALA A 29 2.44 7.33 -41.88
N GLU A 30 2.05 7.56 -43.13
CA GLU A 30 2.42 8.80 -43.83
C GLU A 30 1.53 9.99 -43.39
N PRO A 31 2.07 11.22 -43.29
CA PRO A 31 1.27 12.40 -42.98
C PRO A 31 0.36 12.79 -44.15
N ILE A 32 -0.96 12.75 -43.93
CA ILE A 32 -1.98 13.10 -44.93
C ILE A 32 -1.84 14.56 -45.38
N ARG A 33 -1.32 14.77 -46.59
CA ARG A 33 -1.25 16.10 -47.23
C ARG A 33 -2.64 16.54 -47.66
N SER A 34 -3.29 17.37 -46.84
CA SER A 34 -4.55 18.02 -47.23
C SER A 34 -4.34 18.95 -48.43
N PRO A 35 -5.26 18.97 -49.43
CA PRO A 35 -5.13 19.83 -50.60
C PRO A 35 -5.41 21.28 -50.22
N SER A 36 -4.39 22.14 -50.37
CA SER A 36 -4.37 23.54 -49.91
C SER A 36 -5.59 24.36 -50.39
N HIS A 37 -6.56 24.57 -49.50
CA HIS A 37 -7.70 25.45 -49.75
C HIS A 37 -7.37 26.89 -49.33
N ASN A 38 -7.06 27.74 -50.32
CA ASN A 38 -6.95 29.18 -50.13
C ASN A 38 -8.33 29.77 -49.82
N VAL A 39 -8.66 29.96 -48.54
CA VAL A 39 -9.85 30.69 -48.10
C VAL A 39 -9.45 32.10 -47.66
N THR A 40 -9.58 33.06 -48.58
CA THR A 40 -9.38 34.48 -48.31
C THR A 40 -10.51 35.01 -47.42
N LEU A 41 -10.20 35.43 -46.18
CA LEU A 41 -11.14 36.17 -45.33
C LEU A 41 -10.77 37.67 -45.30
N GLY A 42 -11.80 38.51 -45.39
CA GLY A 42 -11.67 39.95 -45.58
C GLY A 42 -11.44 40.75 -44.30
N LYS A 43 -11.12 42.04 -44.47
CA LYS A 43 -11.08 43.03 -43.39
C LYS A 43 -12.48 43.61 -43.14
N GLU A 44 -12.87 43.74 -41.88
CA GLU A 44 -13.57 44.89 -41.25
C GLU A 44 -13.86 44.55 -39.77
N ASP A 45 -14.24 45.46 -38.86
CA ASP A 45 -13.54 46.66 -38.38
C ASP A 45 -14.09 47.03 -36.97
N LYS A 46 -13.43 47.94 -36.24
CA LYS A 46 -13.93 48.77 -35.10
C LYS A 46 -14.10 48.22 -33.66
N THR A 47 -13.20 48.74 -32.82
CA THR A 47 -13.44 49.53 -31.57
C THR A 47 -13.65 48.89 -30.19
N ASN A 48 -12.96 49.51 -29.21
CA ASN A 48 -13.26 49.64 -27.77
C ASN A 48 -13.15 48.37 -26.88
N THR A 49 -12.75 48.43 -25.61
CA THR A 49 -12.35 49.58 -24.74
C THR A 49 -11.21 49.18 -23.79
N ALA A 50 -10.55 50.12 -23.11
CA ALA A 50 -9.39 49.88 -22.24
C ALA A 50 -9.71 49.97 -20.73
N ARG A 51 -8.88 49.32 -19.88
CA ARG A 51 -8.14 49.96 -18.75
C ARG A 51 -7.31 48.99 -17.90
N HIS A 52 -6.10 49.46 -17.53
CA HIS A 52 -5.28 49.23 -16.31
C HIS A 52 -5.11 47.81 -15.70
N GLY A 53 -3.96 47.45 -15.13
CA GLY A 53 -2.69 48.20 -15.02
C GLY A 53 -1.63 47.42 -14.21
N SER A 54 -0.35 47.60 -14.53
CA SER A 54 0.77 46.80 -13.98
C SER A 54 1.70 47.62 -13.08
N VAL A 55 2.04 47.09 -11.90
CA VAL A 55 3.03 47.67 -10.96
C VAL A 55 4.37 46.95 -11.08
N ILE A 56 5.48 47.67 -10.89
CA ILE A 56 6.86 47.19 -11.13
C ILE A 56 7.68 47.14 -9.82
N SER A 57 8.36 46.03 -9.55
CA SER A 57 9.46 45.92 -8.57
C SER A 57 10.38 44.73 -8.93
N ARG A 58 11.43 44.92 -9.74
CA ARG A 58 12.83 45.19 -9.31
C ARG A 58 13.40 44.19 -8.27
N ARG A 59 14.28 43.30 -8.73
CA ARG A 59 15.24 42.52 -7.90
C ARG A 59 16.63 43.19 -7.89
N GLY A 60 17.45 42.89 -6.87
CA GLY A 60 18.88 43.24 -6.77
C GLY A 60 19.72 42.06 -6.23
N PRO A 61 21.06 42.04 -6.41
CA PRO A 61 21.89 40.83 -6.20
C PRO A 61 22.64 40.73 -4.84
N ARG A 62 23.35 39.60 -4.67
CA ARG A 62 24.11 39.12 -3.47
C ARG A 62 25.42 39.88 -3.19
N PRO A 63 26.10 39.61 -2.04
CA PRO A 63 27.43 38.96 -2.10
C PRO A 63 27.66 37.85 -1.02
N CYS A 64 28.91 37.40 -0.82
CA CYS A 64 29.29 36.11 -0.17
C CYS A 64 30.43 36.19 0.88
N GLY A 65 30.63 35.12 1.68
CA GLY A 65 31.80 34.84 2.56
C GLY A 65 31.44 33.92 3.77
N GLY A 66 32.33 33.16 4.45
CA GLY A 66 33.74 32.82 4.19
C GLY A 66 34.46 32.07 5.35
N ILE A 67 34.83 30.78 5.15
CA ILE A 67 35.90 29.90 5.74
C ILE A 67 36.42 30.10 7.20
N ALA A 68 36.49 29.00 8.00
CA ALA A 68 37.41 28.79 9.15
C ALA A 68 37.68 27.28 9.47
N VAL A 69 38.76 26.93 10.19
CA VAL A 69 39.35 25.57 10.44
C VAL A 69 40.18 25.60 11.78
N GLU A 70 40.64 24.56 12.53
CA GLU A 70 40.79 23.10 12.28
C GLU A 70 40.58 22.09 13.48
N PRO A 71 41.49 21.82 14.48
CA PRO A 71 41.90 20.40 14.68
C PRO A 71 41.79 19.71 16.07
N ASN A 72 41.90 18.36 16.02
CA ASN A 72 42.29 17.34 17.05
C ASN A 72 41.23 16.88 18.09
N ASN A 73 41.23 15.65 18.68
CA ASN A 73 41.70 14.24 18.44
C ASN A 73 41.41 13.45 19.78
N PRO A 74 41.59 12.11 20.01
CA PRO A 74 41.61 10.89 19.16
C PRO A 74 40.68 9.71 19.63
N ARG A 75 40.38 8.78 18.69
CA ARG A 75 40.16 7.30 18.85
C ARG A 75 39.07 6.72 19.80
N ARG A 76 38.21 5.87 19.22
CA ARG A 76 38.15 4.40 19.52
C ARG A 76 37.66 3.61 18.29
N CYS A 77 37.80 2.29 18.33
CA CYS A 77 37.82 1.40 17.15
C CYS A 77 36.47 1.27 16.42
N SER A 78 36.52 1.23 15.08
CA SER A 78 35.47 0.66 14.25
C SER A 78 35.53 -0.87 14.25
N HIS A 79 34.37 -1.51 14.05
CA HIS A 79 34.30 -2.77 13.32
C HIS A 79 33.73 -2.45 11.94
N ASP A 80 34.50 -2.75 10.89
CA ASP A 80 34.05 -2.60 9.51
C ASP A 80 33.06 -3.72 9.20
N GLN A 81 31.76 -3.46 9.38
CA GLN A 81 30.77 -4.12 8.53
C GLN A 81 31.02 -3.63 7.10
N ALA A 82 31.29 -4.56 6.20
CA ALA A 82 31.57 -4.24 4.81
C ALA A 82 30.37 -3.50 4.20
N ARG A 83 30.61 -2.32 3.63
CA ARG A 83 29.67 -1.69 2.71
C ARG A 83 29.60 -2.52 1.44
N GLU A 84 28.78 -3.56 1.45
CA GLU A 84 28.28 -4.12 0.19
C GLU A 84 27.55 -3.00 -0.54
N THR A 85 28.05 -2.67 -1.73
CA THR A 85 27.41 -1.70 -2.61
C THR A 85 26.09 -2.30 -3.09
N LYS A 86 24.98 -1.89 -2.46
CA LYS A 86 23.63 -2.16 -2.97
C LYS A 86 23.64 -1.85 -4.48
N PRO A 87 23.15 -2.73 -5.36
CA PRO A 87 22.98 -2.38 -6.76
C PRO A 87 22.00 -1.21 -6.84
N THR A 88 22.45 -0.06 -7.36
CA THR A 88 21.56 1.10 -7.53
C THR A 88 20.58 0.80 -8.65
N PHE A 89 19.32 0.61 -8.30
CA PHE A 89 18.22 0.52 -9.25
C PHE A 89 17.85 1.92 -9.78
N SER A 90 17.20 1.98 -10.93
CA SER A 90 16.86 3.24 -11.64
C SER A 90 15.47 3.08 -12.27
N VAL A 91 14.71 4.18 -12.37
CA VAL A 91 13.28 4.12 -11.98
C VAL A 91 12.36 5.02 -12.82
N TYR A 92 11.07 4.67 -12.74
CA TYR A 92 9.85 5.41 -13.08
C TYR A 92 9.35 5.32 -14.52
N ASP A 93 8.06 4.97 -14.60
CA ASP A 93 7.21 5.05 -15.78
C ASP A 93 6.86 6.50 -16.14
N LEU A 94 6.47 6.70 -17.39
CA LEU A 94 5.83 7.92 -17.86
C LEU A 94 4.65 7.54 -18.75
N GLU A 95 3.50 7.36 -18.12
CA GLU A 95 2.26 6.96 -18.78
C GLU A 95 1.50 8.19 -19.30
N LEU A 96 1.09 8.15 -20.56
CA LEU A 96 0.18 9.10 -21.17
C LEU A 96 -0.88 8.33 -21.95
N GLU A 97 -2.06 8.23 -21.38
CA GLU A 97 -3.21 7.61 -22.04
C GLU A 97 -3.52 8.27 -23.39
N ARG A 98 -3.81 7.41 -24.37
CA ARG A 98 -5.14 7.44 -24.98
C ARG A 98 -5.53 6.08 -25.55
N ARG A 99 -6.78 5.68 -25.27
CA ARG A 99 -7.53 4.62 -25.97
C ARG A 99 -7.17 4.58 -27.45
N MET A 100 -6.79 3.41 -27.96
CA MET A 100 -6.53 3.20 -29.39
C MET A 100 -7.72 3.73 -30.21
N PRO A 101 -7.50 4.58 -31.22
CA PRO A 101 -8.61 5.13 -31.99
C PRO A 101 -9.34 4.04 -32.79
N GLU A 102 -10.63 3.82 -32.51
CA GLU A 102 -11.51 2.99 -33.36
C GLU A 102 -11.67 3.57 -34.78
N SER A 103 -11.24 4.81 -34.99
CA SER A 103 -11.04 5.38 -36.32
C SER A 103 -9.90 4.64 -37.04
N ARG A 104 -10.27 3.69 -37.90
CA ARG A 104 -9.45 3.26 -39.03
C ARG A 104 -9.18 4.44 -39.97
N GLU A 105 -8.24 5.30 -39.61
CA GLU A 105 -7.52 6.07 -40.60
C GLU A 105 -6.75 5.07 -41.48
N LEU A 106 -6.73 5.31 -42.80
CA LEU A 106 -6.08 4.41 -43.74
C LEU A 106 -4.57 4.67 -43.74
N HIS A 107 -3.90 4.17 -42.71
CA HIS A 107 -2.45 4.24 -42.56
C HIS A 107 -1.78 3.53 -43.75
N MET A 108 -1.14 4.31 -44.62
CA MET A 108 -0.48 3.80 -45.81
C MET A 108 0.94 3.34 -45.47
N SER A 109 1.33 2.16 -45.98
CA SER A 109 2.65 1.60 -45.75
C SER A 109 3.74 2.44 -46.41
N SER A 110 4.73 2.90 -45.63
CA SER A 110 5.90 3.60 -46.15
C SER A 110 7.05 2.63 -46.48
N SER A 111 8.07 3.15 -47.15
CA SER A 111 9.30 2.39 -47.46
C SER A 111 10.34 2.39 -46.32
N PHE A 112 9.99 2.90 -45.14
CA PHE A 112 10.90 2.96 -44.00
C PHE A 112 11.33 1.56 -43.53
N ALA A 113 12.60 1.44 -43.16
CA ALA A 113 13.16 0.30 -42.43
C ALA A 113 14.30 0.83 -41.57
N GLY A 114 14.21 0.65 -40.25
CA GLY A 114 15.13 1.26 -39.30
C GLY A 114 14.92 0.75 -37.88
N ASN A 115 15.76 1.23 -36.95
CA ASN A 115 15.82 0.69 -35.60
C ASN A 115 15.22 1.71 -34.62
N ALA A 116 14.26 1.27 -33.81
CA ALA A 116 13.92 1.97 -32.58
C ALA A 116 14.87 1.51 -31.47
N VAL A 117 15.70 2.43 -30.97
CA VAL A 117 16.55 2.23 -29.80
C VAL A 117 15.74 2.59 -28.55
N VAL A 118 15.35 1.58 -27.78
CA VAL A 118 14.79 1.77 -26.43
C VAL A 118 15.95 1.83 -25.44
N SER A 119 15.91 2.75 -24.47
CA SER A 119 17.08 3.03 -23.63
C SER A 119 16.73 3.65 -22.29
N LEU A 120 17.58 3.38 -21.29
CA LEU A 120 17.56 4.03 -19.98
C LEU A 120 18.71 5.05 -19.94
N ARG A 121 18.39 6.33 -19.75
CA ARG A 121 19.36 7.43 -19.78
C ARG A 121 19.26 8.31 -18.55
N SER A 122 20.35 8.97 -18.17
CA SER A 122 20.29 10.07 -17.20
C SER A 122 19.58 11.29 -17.79
N ALA A 123 19.12 12.22 -16.94
CA ALA A 123 18.68 13.55 -17.38
C ALA A 123 19.77 14.37 -18.11
N SER A 124 21.04 13.96 -18.06
CA SER A 124 22.16 14.53 -18.83
C SER A 124 22.46 13.81 -20.16
N GLY A 125 21.74 12.73 -20.48
CA GLY A 125 21.87 11.98 -21.73
C GLY A 125 22.89 10.83 -21.73
N GLU A 126 23.52 10.53 -20.59
CA GLU A 126 24.34 9.32 -20.43
C GLU A 126 23.43 8.09 -20.55
N THR A 127 23.79 7.09 -21.37
CA THR A 127 22.97 5.89 -21.57
C THR A 127 23.51 4.73 -20.75
N PHE A 128 22.74 4.27 -19.77
CA PHE A 128 23.11 3.17 -18.89
C PHE A 128 22.94 1.81 -19.58
N GLY A 129 21.85 1.65 -20.34
CA GLY A 129 21.58 0.47 -21.15
C GLY A 129 20.58 0.77 -22.26
N SER A 130 20.60 -0.03 -23.32
CA SER A 130 19.70 0.08 -24.46
C SER A 130 19.39 -1.27 -25.11
N SER A 131 18.45 -1.27 -26.04
CA SER A 131 18.16 -2.39 -26.93
C SER A 131 17.59 -1.85 -28.25
N GLU A 132 17.79 -2.59 -29.34
CA GLU A 132 17.32 -2.22 -30.68
C GLU A 132 16.14 -3.09 -31.10
N ILE A 133 15.07 -2.45 -31.55
CA ILE A 133 13.86 -3.06 -32.09
C ILE A 133 13.79 -2.73 -33.57
N GLN A 134 13.68 -3.75 -34.43
CA GLN A 134 13.51 -3.59 -35.87
C GLN A 134 12.10 -3.07 -36.17
N LEU A 135 12.01 -1.95 -36.90
CA LEU A 135 10.76 -1.38 -37.40
C LEU A 135 10.76 -1.34 -38.94
N SER A 136 9.59 -1.55 -39.55
CA SER A 136 9.37 -1.42 -40.99
C SER A 136 8.06 -0.67 -41.26
N GLY A 137 8.09 0.32 -42.17
CA GLY A 137 6.92 1.10 -42.60
C GLY A 137 5.78 0.28 -43.22
N SER A 138 5.96 -1.04 -43.39
CA SER A 138 4.88 -1.99 -43.69
C SER A 138 4.02 -2.38 -42.48
N GLN A 139 4.38 -1.95 -41.27
CA GLN A 139 3.63 -2.20 -40.02
C GLN A 139 2.52 -1.14 -39.82
N THR A 140 1.46 -1.29 -40.60
CA THR A 140 0.23 -0.46 -40.59
C THR A 140 -0.91 -1.10 -39.79
N GLU A 141 -0.55 -1.86 -38.76
CA GLU A 141 -1.45 -2.51 -37.80
C GLU A 141 -0.73 -2.54 -36.44
N TRP A 142 -1.44 -2.29 -35.34
CA TRP A 142 -0.88 -2.22 -33.99
C TRP A 142 -0.07 -3.47 -33.60
N THR A 143 1.24 -3.32 -33.51
CA THR A 143 2.19 -4.41 -33.25
C THR A 143 2.78 -4.28 -31.84
N LYS A 144 2.56 -5.28 -30.97
CA LYS A 144 3.28 -5.44 -29.68
C LYS A 144 4.74 -5.78 -29.98
N VAL A 145 5.67 -4.96 -29.49
CA VAL A 145 7.12 -5.21 -29.53
C VAL A 145 7.67 -5.23 -28.11
N SER A 146 8.66 -6.07 -27.86
CA SER A 146 9.29 -6.20 -26.54
C SER A 146 10.80 -6.33 -26.65
N ALA A 147 11.53 -5.81 -25.66
CA ALA A 147 12.99 -5.85 -25.59
C ALA A 147 13.50 -5.84 -24.14
N ASN A 148 14.66 -6.43 -23.89
CA ASN A 148 15.22 -6.58 -22.54
C ASN A 148 16.41 -5.63 -22.34
N ILE A 149 16.20 -4.49 -21.68
CA ILE A 149 17.30 -3.58 -21.36
C ILE A 149 18.11 -4.14 -20.19
N ILE A 150 19.41 -4.34 -20.42
CA ILE A 150 20.40 -4.69 -19.39
C ILE A 150 21.31 -3.48 -19.19
N PRO A 151 21.25 -2.77 -18.05
CA PRO A 151 22.18 -1.68 -17.74
C PRO A 151 23.62 -2.19 -17.64
N SER A 152 24.53 -1.50 -18.32
CA SER A 152 25.98 -1.70 -18.25
C SER A 152 26.62 -1.09 -16.99
N SER A 153 25.93 -0.11 -16.40
CA SER A 153 26.23 0.54 -15.13
C SER A 153 24.94 0.97 -14.44
N SER A 154 24.99 1.15 -13.12
CA SER A 154 23.89 1.77 -12.36
C SER A 154 24.03 3.30 -12.35
N ALA A 155 22.91 4.02 -12.34
CA ALA A 155 22.93 5.47 -12.16
C ALA A 155 23.37 5.89 -10.74
N GLY A 156 23.80 7.15 -10.60
CA GLY A 156 24.17 7.75 -9.31
C GLY A 156 23.00 8.34 -8.52
N ASN A 157 21.80 8.37 -9.10
CA ASN A 157 20.55 8.83 -8.50
C ASN A 157 19.36 8.33 -9.36
N SER A 158 18.13 8.78 -9.05
CA SER A 158 16.91 8.44 -9.80
C SER A 158 16.46 9.45 -10.87
N ASP A 159 17.24 10.48 -11.19
CA ASP A 159 16.93 11.50 -12.21
C ASP A 159 17.28 10.97 -13.62
N ASN A 160 16.50 9.97 -14.05
CA ASN A 160 16.69 9.18 -15.24
C ASN A 160 15.39 9.11 -16.06
N GLN A 161 15.51 8.67 -17.31
CA GLN A 161 14.42 8.65 -18.28
C GLN A 161 14.46 7.34 -19.09
N PHE A 162 13.28 6.76 -19.30
CA PHE A 162 13.06 5.85 -20.43
C PHE A 162 12.98 6.67 -21.72
N VAL A 163 13.77 6.30 -22.72
CA VAL A 163 13.91 7.06 -23.97
C VAL A 163 13.84 6.12 -25.17
N VAL A 164 12.90 6.38 -26.07
CA VAL A 164 12.82 5.78 -27.41
C VAL A 164 13.40 6.78 -28.42
N THR A 165 14.40 6.36 -29.21
CA THR A 165 14.92 7.12 -30.35
C THR A 165 14.88 6.26 -31.61
N ILE A 166 14.56 6.85 -32.77
CA ILE A 166 14.35 6.11 -34.03
C ILE A 166 15.24 6.72 -35.10
N ASP A 167 16.21 5.96 -35.59
CA ASP A 167 17.15 6.46 -36.59
C ASP A 167 16.56 6.39 -38.01
N GLY A 168 16.73 7.48 -38.78
CA GLY A 168 16.37 7.55 -40.20
C GLY A 168 14.88 7.83 -40.50
N ALA A 169 14.04 8.11 -39.51
CA ALA A 169 12.61 8.37 -39.65
C ALA A 169 12.26 9.78 -40.24
N ASP A 170 13.10 10.31 -41.13
CA ASP A 170 13.00 11.69 -41.66
C ASP A 170 11.78 11.86 -42.60
N GLY A 171 10.64 12.23 -42.02
CA GLY A 171 9.37 12.45 -42.73
C GLY A 171 8.29 11.39 -42.45
N GLU A 172 8.62 10.36 -41.68
CA GLU A 172 7.69 9.31 -41.22
C GLU A 172 6.82 9.81 -40.04
N THR A 173 5.63 9.23 -39.85
CA THR A 173 4.85 9.39 -38.61
C THR A 173 4.72 8.03 -37.92
N ILE A 174 5.05 7.96 -36.64
CA ILE A 174 5.08 6.71 -35.87
C ILE A 174 4.22 6.91 -34.63
N HIS A 175 3.16 6.09 -34.52
CA HIS A 175 2.20 6.10 -33.43
C HIS A 175 2.64 5.08 -32.37
N PHE A 176 2.56 5.50 -31.11
CA PHE A 176 2.90 4.69 -29.94
C PHE A 176 1.69 4.62 -29.00
N SER A 177 1.51 3.47 -28.37
CA SER A 177 0.57 3.27 -27.27
C SER A 177 1.09 2.19 -26.33
N MET A 178 0.49 2.09 -25.13
CA MET A 178 0.75 1.04 -24.14
C MET A 178 2.26 0.78 -23.92
N LEU A 179 2.97 1.85 -23.60
CA LEU A 179 4.37 1.85 -23.18
C LEU A 179 4.50 1.25 -21.77
N SER A 180 5.42 0.32 -21.57
CA SER A 180 5.61 -0.36 -20.27
C SER A 180 7.08 -0.74 -20.04
N LEU A 181 7.57 -0.53 -18.82
CA LEU A 181 8.93 -0.82 -18.37
C LEU A 181 8.90 -1.47 -16.98
N PHE A 182 9.08 -2.79 -16.91
CA PHE A 182 9.10 -3.51 -15.63
C PHE A 182 10.53 -3.85 -15.17
N PRO A 183 10.89 -3.55 -13.91
CA PRO A 183 12.02 -4.20 -13.23
C PRO A 183 11.65 -5.66 -12.85
N PRO A 184 12.60 -6.47 -12.33
CA PRO A 184 12.25 -7.72 -11.68
C PRO A 184 11.25 -7.50 -10.54
N THR A 185 10.16 -8.27 -10.56
CA THR A 185 9.02 -8.17 -9.66
C THR A 185 9.13 -9.14 -8.48
N PHE A 186 8.36 -8.90 -7.42
CA PHE A 186 8.23 -9.85 -6.31
C PHE A 186 7.80 -11.22 -6.83
N LYS A 187 8.53 -12.26 -6.40
CA LYS A 187 8.40 -13.66 -6.87
C LYS A 187 8.42 -13.87 -8.40
N ASN A 188 8.82 -12.87 -9.18
CA ASN A 188 8.85 -12.87 -10.66
C ASN A 188 7.45 -12.99 -11.31
N ARG A 189 6.38 -12.51 -10.66
CA ARG A 189 5.06 -12.41 -11.31
C ARG A 189 5.10 -11.39 -12.46
N GLU A 190 4.62 -11.77 -13.65
CA GLU A 190 4.34 -10.80 -14.72
C GLU A 190 3.27 -9.80 -14.22
N ASN A 191 3.39 -8.52 -14.60
CA ASN A 191 2.59 -7.41 -14.05
C ASN A 191 2.69 -7.24 -12.50
N GLY A 192 3.69 -7.89 -11.87
CA GLY A 192 3.77 -8.04 -10.42
C GLY A 192 4.32 -6.86 -9.62
N MET A 193 4.27 -7.00 -8.30
CA MET A 193 4.64 -5.96 -7.33
C MET A 193 6.13 -5.57 -7.39
N ARG A 194 6.42 -4.30 -7.11
CA ARG A 194 7.78 -3.79 -6.88
C ARG A 194 8.41 -4.48 -5.66
N ALA A 195 9.56 -5.12 -5.86
CA ALA A 195 10.11 -6.12 -4.93
C ALA A 195 10.43 -5.60 -3.52
N ASP A 196 11.13 -4.47 -3.38
CA ASP A 196 11.55 -3.91 -2.07
C ASP A 196 10.36 -3.43 -1.22
N ILE A 197 9.28 -2.96 -1.86
CA ILE A 197 8.01 -2.62 -1.19
C ILE A 197 7.31 -3.91 -0.74
N ALA A 198 7.16 -4.90 -1.64
CA ALA A 198 6.52 -6.17 -1.32
C ALA A 198 7.26 -6.93 -0.20
N GLU A 199 8.59 -6.99 -0.26
CA GLU A 199 9.44 -7.54 0.80
C GLU A 199 9.24 -6.80 2.12
N ALA A 200 9.17 -5.46 2.12
CA ALA A 200 8.91 -4.68 3.32
C ALA A 200 7.54 -4.98 3.95
N LEU A 201 6.50 -5.23 3.15
CA LEU A 201 5.17 -5.61 3.65
C LEU A 201 5.13 -7.06 4.14
N TYR A 202 5.69 -8.01 3.39
CA TYR A 202 5.77 -9.42 3.80
C TYR A 202 6.56 -9.62 5.11
N ASP A 203 7.58 -8.79 5.33
CA ASP A 203 8.36 -8.68 6.57
C ASP A 203 7.50 -8.49 7.84
N ILE A 204 6.33 -7.85 7.73
CA ILE A 204 5.42 -7.59 8.87
C ILE A 204 4.77 -8.90 9.38
N LYS A 205 4.73 -9.94 8.54
CA LYS A 205 3.86 -11.12 8.68
C LYS A 205 2.37 -10.75 8.85
N PRO A 206 1.81 -9.97 7.89
CA PRO A 206 0.37 -9.72 7.84
C PRO A 206 -0.39 -11.04 7.64
N ALA A 207 -1.56 -11.17 8.27
CA ALA A 207 -2.44 -12.32 8.06
C ALA A 207 -3.49 -12.06 6.97
N PHE A 208 -3.73 -10.79 6.62
CA PHE A 208 -4.78 -10.38 5.70
C PHE A 208 -4.40 -9.10 4.94
N PHE A 209 -5.15 -8.80 3.87
CA PHE A 209 -5.02 -7.56 3.10
C PHE A 209 -6.41 -6.99 2.77
N ARG A 210 -6.67 -5.74 3.19
CA ARG A 210 -7.92 -5.00 2.87
C ARG A 210 -7.73 -4.24 1.55
N PHE A 211 -8.61 -4.44 0.57
CA PHE A 211 -8.53 -3.79 -0.74
C PHE A 211 -9.90 -3.79 -1.45
N PRO A 212 -10.12 -2.96 -2.50
CA PRO A 212 -9.27 -1.88 -3.05
C PRO A 212 -9.55 -0.50 -2.42
N GLY A 213 -10.25 -0.47 -1.28
CA GLY A 213 -10.62 0.75 -0.56
C GLY A 213 -9.49 1.38 0.28
N GLY A 214 -9.79 2.31 1.19
CA GLY A 214 -11.13 2.82 1.52
C GLY A 214 -11.74 3.72 0.43
N ASN A 215 -11.52 5.03 0.51
CA ASN A 215 -12.14 6.00 -0.41
C ASN A 215 -11.92 5.72 -1.91
N ASN A 216 -10.83 5.04 -2.30
CA ASN A 216 -10.51 4.78 -3.72
C ASN A 216 -11.36 3.67 -4.38
N LEU A 217 -12.17 2.94 -3.60
CA LEU A 217 -13.29 2.11 -4.07
C LEU A 217 -14.40 2.99 -4.70
N GLY A 218 -14.55 4.22 -4.17
CA GLY A 218 -15.50 5.23 -4.60
C GLY A 218 -15.04 6.05 -5.81
N GLY A 219 -15.54 7.30 -5.90
CA GLY A 219 -15.58 8.12 -7.10
C GLY A 219 -17.01 8.63 -7.35
N SER A 220 -17.36 8.92 -8.62
CA SER A 220 -18.78 8.97 -9.01
C SER A 220 -19.33 7.54 -9.16
N VAL A 221 -20.63 7.40 -9.48
CA VAL A 221 -21.21 6.08 -9.82
C VAL A 221 -20.50 5.47 -11.04
N GLU A 222 -20.07 6.31 -11.98
CA GLU A 222 -19.40 5.95 -13.23
C GLU A 222 -17.89 5.71 -13.05
N THR A 223 -17.22 6.48 -12.18
CA THR A 223 -15.76 6.39 -11.92
C THR A 223 -15.40 5.56 -10.69
N ARG A 224 -16.38 4.90 -10.05
CA ARG A 224 -16.15 3.86 -9.03
C ARG A 224 -15.14 2.83 -9.52
N TRP A 225 -14.46 2.14 -8.60
CA TRP A 225 -13.69 0.96 -8.98
C TRP A 225 -14.64 -0.16 -9.47
N LYS A 226 -14.36 -0.73 -10.65
CA LYS A 226 -15.13 -1.83 -11.23
C LYS A 226 -14.19 -3.00 -11.50
N TRP A 227 -14.32 -4.10 -10.76
CA TRP A 227 -13.38 -5.23 -10.83
C TRP A 227 -13.11 -5.72 -12.26
N ARG A 228 -14.16 -5.75 -13.11
CA ARG A 228 -14.11 -6.27 -14.47
C ARG A 228 -13.37 -5.37 -15.47
N GLU A 229 -13.15 -4.10 -15.14
CA GLU A 229 -12.29 -3.18 -15.88
C GLU A 229 -10.81 -3.31 -15.47
N THR A 230 -10.51 -4.10 -14.42
CA THR A 230 -9.17 -4.25 -13.83
C THR A 230 -8.51 -5.60 -14.12
N ILE A 231 -9.01 -6.37 -15.09
CA ILE A 231 -8.56 -7.75 -15.35
C ILE A 231 -8.40 -8.03 -16.85
N GLY A 232 -7.62 -9.07 -17.18
CA GLY A 232 -7.22 -9.35 -18.55
C GLY A 232 -5.98 -8.55 -18.98
N GLU A 233 -5.72 -8.52 -20.29
CA GLU A 233 -4.61 -7.79 -20.89
C GLU A 233 -4.70 -6.29 -20.57
N LEU A 234 -3.55 -5.66 -20.33
CA LEU A 234 -3.49 -4.22 -20.01
C LEU A 234 -4.09 -3.33 -21.11
N VAL A 235 -4.15 -3.80 -22.37
CA VAL A 235 -4.73 -3.04 -23.50
C VAL A 235 -6.25 -2.89 -23.42
N ASP A 236 -6.93 -3.77 -22.67
CA ASP A 236 -8.38 -3.77 -22.48
C ASP A 236 -8.81 -3.11 -21.16
N ARG A 237 -7.85 -2.77 -20.28
CA ARG A 237 -8.11 -2.04 -19.03
C ARG A 237 -8.18 -0.53 -19.33
N PRO A 238 -9.33 0.15 -19.12
CA PRO A 238 -9.49 1.55 -19.48
C PRO A 238 -8.91 2.54 -18.43
N GLY A 239 -8.56 2.04 -17.24
CA GLY A 239 -8.28 2.87 -16.07
C GLY A 239 -9.46 3.76 -15.65
N ARG A 240 -9.22 4.64 -14.69
CA ARG A 240 -10.22 5.59 -14.16
C ARG A 240 -9.58 6.75 -13.37
N PRO A 241 -10.26 7.89 -13.20
CA PRO A 241 -9.89 8.87 -12.18
C PRO A 241 -10.06 8.28 -10.77
N GLY A 242 -9.01 8.29 -9.95
CA GLY A 242 -9.07 7.92 -8.54
C GLY A 242 -9.52 9.07 -7.64
N THR A 243 -9.90 8.78 -6.39
CA THR A 243 -10.39 9.81 -5.44
C THR A 243 -9.29 10.69 -4.84
N TRP A 244 -8.02 10.41 -5.16
CA TRP A 244 -6.83 11.09 -4.61
C TRP A 244 -6.18 12.07 -5.60
N GLY A 245 -6.92 12.52 -6.61
CA GLY A 245 -6.47 13.57 -7.54
C GLY A 245 -5.47 13.14 -8.61
N TYR A 246 -5.28 11.83 -8.79
CA TYR A 246 -4.48 11.24 -9.87
C TYR A 246 -5.24 10.10 -10.57
N TYR A 247 -4.80 9.75 -11.79
CA TYR A 247 -5.42 8.68 -12.58
C TYR A 247 -4.93 7.30 -12.11
N ASN A 248 -5.82 6.33 -12.09
CA ASN A 248 -5.54 4.93 -11.76
C ASN A 248 -5.54 4.14 -13.07
N THR A 249 -4.44 3.46 -13.35
CA THR A 249 -4.26 2.65 -14.57
C THR A 249 -5.10 1.37 -14.54
N ASP A 250 -5.51 0.95 -13.34
CA ASP A 250 -6.10 -0.35 -12.99
C ASP A 250 -5.27 -1.57 -13.49
N GLY A 251 -4.00 -1.33 -13.85
CA GLY A 251 -2.97 -2.35 -14.06
C GLY A 251 -2.62 -3.10 -12.77
N LEU A 252 -2.79 -2.47 -11.60
CA LEU A 252 -2.92 -3.18 -10.31
C LEU A 252 -4.41 -3.47 -10.06
N GLY A 253 -4.86 -4.64 -10.53
CA GLY A 253 -6.27 -5.03 -10.52
C GLY A 253 -6.60 -6.22 -9.63
N LEU A 254 -7.85 -6.70 -9.70
CA LEU A 254 -8.35 -7.75 -8.79
C LEU A 254 -7.49 -9.02 -8.79
N LEU A 255 -7.10 -9.53 -9.97
CA LEU A 255 -6.25 -10.71 -10.06
C LEU A 255 -4.86 -10.44 -9.46
N ASP A 256 -4.29 -9.25 -9.69
CA ASP A 256 -2.97 -8.85 -9.22
C ASP A 256 -2.94 -8.75 -7.68
N TYR A 257 -4.02 -8.24 -7.04
CA TYR A 257 -4.20 -8.26 -5.58
C TYR A 257 -4.36 -9.68 -5.00
N LEU A 258 -5.09 -10.57 -5.68
CA LEU A 258 -5.31 -11.94 -5.22
C LEU A 258 -4.03 -12.78 -5.31
N LEU A 259 -3.28 -12.64 -6.40
CA LEU A 259 -1.95 -13.24 -6.55
C LEU A 259 -0.96 -12.71 -5.52
N TRP A 260 -1.03 -11.43 -5.16
CA TRP A 260 -0.26 -10.86 -4.04
C TRP A 260 -0.67 -11.45 -2.68
N CYS A 261 -1.96 -11.70 -2.44
CA CYS A 261 -2.41 -12.36 -1.21
C CYS A 261 -1.89 -13.80 -1.11
N GLU A 262 -2.00 -14.59 -2.18
CA GLU A 262 -1.37 -15.92 -2.28
C GLU A 262 0.14 -15.84 -2.04
N ASP A 263 0.82 -14.89 -2.69
CA ASP A 263 2.27 -14.75 -2.61
C ASP A 263 2.79 -14.27 -1.26
N ALA A 264 1.97 -13.55 -0.50
CA ALA A 264 2.30 -13.07 0.84
C ALA A 264 1.76 -13.96 1.97
N GLU A 265 1.09 -15.07 1.65
CA GLU A 265 0.43 -15.98 2.61
C GLU A 265 -0.72 -15.30 3.40
N MET A 266 -1.41 -14.35 2.77
CA MET A 266 -2.48 -13.52 3.34
C MET A 266 -3.89 -13.96 2.91
N GLU A 267 -4.88 -13.63 3.72
CA GLU A 267 -6.30 -13.66 3.36
C GLU A 267 -6.82 -12.31 2.84
N PRO A 268 -7.54 -12.23 1.72
CA PRO A 268 -8.20 -10.99 1.32
C PRO A 268 -9.38 -10.66 2.25
N ILE A 269 -9.45 -9.39 2.69
CA ILE A 269 -10.70 -8.73 3.07
C ILE A 269 -11.07 -7.86 1.87
N MET A 270 -11.96 -8.37 1.02
CA MET A 270 -12.27 -7.75 -0.27
C MET A 270 -13.51 -6.85 -0.15
N ALA A 271 -13.37 -5.57 -0.46
CA ALA A 271 -14.50 -4.66 -0.54
C ALA A 271 -15.24 -4.77 -1.88
N VAL A 272 -16.57 -4.67 -1.81
CA VAL A 272 -17.48 -4.52 -2.96
C VAL A 272 -18.17 -3.16 -2.89
N TRP A 273 -18.42 -2.52 -4.03
CA TRP A 273 -18.98 -1.16 -4.04
C TRP A 273 -20.47 -1.13 -3.62
N GLY A 274 -20.73 -0.79 -2.36
CA GLY A 274 -22.06 -0.84 -1.72
C GLY A 274 -23.08 0.23 -2.15
N GLY A 275 -22.96 0.85 -3.32
CA GLY A 275 -23.93 1.84 -3.82
C GLY A 275 -23.73 3.29 -3.35
N LEU A 276 -22.57 3.64 -2.78
CA LEU A 276 -22.20 5.00 -2.38
C LEU A 276 -21.05 5.55 -3.25
N ALA A 277 -21.35 6.58 -4.04
CA ALA A 277 -20.36 7.34 -4.81
C ALA A 277 -19.68 8.37 -3.89
N LEU A 278 -18.72 7.91 -3.09
CA LEU A 278 -17.97 8.69 -2.10
C LEU A 278 -16.74 9.35 -2.73
N SER A 279 -16.55 10.65 -2.51
CA SER A 279 -15.38 11.41 -2.97
C SER A 279 -15.08 12.55 -2.00
N GLY A 280 -14.05 12.37 -1.14
CA GLY A 280 -13.58 13.43 -0.23
C GLY A 280 -14.53 13.73 0.95
N GLY A 281 -15.30 12.72 1.39
CA GLY A 281 -16.25 12.83 2.51
C GLY A 281 -17.68 13.24 2.10
N GLU A 282 -17.88 13.77 0.89
CA GLU A 282 -19.21 13.93 0.30
C GLU A 282 -19.56 12.69 -0.56
N GLY A 283 -20.81 12.23 -0.49
CA GLY A 283 -21.22 10.99 -1.17
C GLY A 283 -22.65 10.95 -1.67
N THR A 284 -22.84 10.56 -2.93
CA THR A 284 -24.17 10.37 -3.55
C THR A 284 -24.54 8.89 -3.55
N SER A 285 -25.74 8.54 -3.08
CA SER A 285 -26.20 7.15 -3.00
C SER A 285 -27.12 6.78 -4.16
N VAL A 286 -26.95 5.57 -4.71
CA VAL A 286 -27.85 5.01 -5.72
C VAL A 286 -29.22 4.67 -5.08
N PRO A 287 -30.36 5.04 -5.69
CA PRO A 287 -31.70 4.70 -5.18
C PRO A 287 -31.91 3.19 -4.99
N GLU A 288 -32.71 2.78 -4.00
CA GLU A 288 -32.94 1.35 -3.67
C GLU A 288 -33.42 0.54 -4.90
N ASN A 289 -34.29 1.13 -5.73
CA ASN A 289 -34.82 0.52 -6.96
C ASN A 289 -33.82 0.43 -8.12
N GLU A 290 -32.61 0.97 -7.97
CA GLU A 290 -31.55 1.01 -8.98
C GLU A 290 -30.29 0.22 -8.55
N LEU A 291 -30.28 -0.38 -7.35
CA LEU A 291 -29.14 -1.15 -6.83
C LEU A 291 -28.85 -2.46 -7.58
N GLY A 292 -29.86 -3.06 -8.22
CA GLY A 292 -29.78 -4.41 -8.79
C GLY A 292 -28.54 -4.73 -9.64
N PRO A 293 -28.13 -3.88 -10.61
CA PRO A 293 -26.93 -4.12 -11.41
C PRO A 293 -25.64 -4.16 -10.59
N TYR A 294 -25.53 -3.33 -9.55
CA TYR A 294 -24.34 -3.24 -8.68
C TYR A 294 -24.27 -4.41 -7.68
N VAL A 295 -25.42 -4.93 -7.27
CA VAL A 295 -25.52 -6.17 -6.50
C VAL A 295 -25.04 -7.36 -7.34
N GLN A 296 -25.46 -7.44 -8.61
CA GLN A 296 -24.96 -8.48 -9.53
C GLN A 296 -23.46 -8.33 -9.78
N GLU A 297 -22.96 -7.10 -10.00
CA GLU A 297 -21.53 -6.83 -10.16
C GLU A 297 -20.69 -7.30 -8.95
N ALA A 298 -21.20 -7.12 -7.73
CA ALA A 298 -20.57 -7.64 -6.50
C ALA A 298 -20.63 -9.17 -6.40
N ILE A 299 -21.74 -9.80 -6.80
CA ILE A 299 -21.87 -11.27 -6.86
C ILE A 299 -20.92 -11.85 -7.92
N ASP A 300 -20.76 -11.18 -9.07
CA ASP A 300 -19.83 -11.59 -10.12
C ASP A 300 -18.36 -11.38 -9.69
N GLN A 301 -18.07 -10.31 -8.92
CA GLN A 301 -16.77 -10.09 -8.29
C GLN A 301 -16.40 -11.25 -7.38
N ILE A 302 -17.32 -11.67 -6.49
CA ILE A 302 -17.10 -12.79 -5.57
C ILE A 302 -16.97 -14.11 -6.35
N ASN A 303 -17.79 -14.33 -7.38
CA ASN A 303 -17.65 -15.49 -8.28
C ASN A 303 -16.29 -15.53 -9.00
N PHE A 304 -15.73 -14.38 -9.40
CA PHE A 304 -14.36 -14.35 -9.93
C PHE A 304 -13.36 -14.89 -8.91
N VAL A 305 -13.50 -14.56 -7.60
CA VAL A 305 -12.59 -15.03 -6.55
C VAL A 305 -12.77 -16.52 -6.21
N ILE A 306 -14.01 -16.94 -5.91
CA ILE A 306 -14.30 -18.25 -5.29
C ILE A 306 -15.25 -19.17 -6.09
N GLY A 307 -15.84 -18.69 -7.17
CA GLY A 307 -16.84 -19.44 -7.93
C GLY A 307 -16.26 -20.64 -8.69
N ASP A 308 -17.13 -21.59 -9.03
CA ASP A 308 -16.86 -22.74 -9.89
C ASP A 308 -16.83 -22.31 -11.37
N PRO A 309 -15.73 -22.54 -12.12
CA PRO A 309 -15.62 -22.24 -13.56
C PRO A 309 -16.68 -22.92 -14.45
N GLU A 310 -17.32 -24.02 -14.02
CA GLU A 310 -18.43 -24.65 -14.76
C GLU A 310 -19.79 -23.96 -14.51
N GLN A 311 -19.92 -23.14 -13.46
CA GLN A 311 -21.20 -22.54 -13.04
C GLN A 311 -21.27 -21.01 -13.21
N SER A 312 -20.14 -20.31 -13.36
CA SER A 312 -20.10 -18.85 -13.49
C SER A 312 -19.12 -18.36 -14.56
N GLU A 313 -19.57 -17.45 -15.42
CA GLU A 313 -18.70 -16.77 -16.41
C GLU A 313 -17.54 -16.01 -15.74
N ALA A 314 -17.73 -15.49 -14.53
CA ALA A 314 -16.67 -14.79 -13.79
C ALA A 314 -15.59 -15.77 -13.29
N ALA A 315 -15.97 -16.95 -12.83
CA ALA A 315 -15.05 -18.01 -12.47
C ALA A 315 -14.35 -18.64 -13.70
N ALA A 316 -15.09 -18.79 -14.81
CA ALA A 316 -14.52 -19.20 -16.10
C ALA A 316 -13.48 -18.19 -16.61
N LEU A 317 -13.70 -16.88 -16.36
CA LEU A 317 -12.72 -15.83 -16.65
C LEU A 317 -11.47 -15.96 -15.77
N ARG A 318 -11.60 -16.19 -14.45
CA ARG A 318 -10.46 -16.51 -13.56
C ARG A 318 -9.64 -17.70 -14.08
N ALA A 319 -10.32 -18.78 -14.48
CA ALA A 319 -9.69 -19.97 -15.05
C ALA A 319 -8.97 -19.69 -16.38
N SER A 320 -9.57 -18.89 -17.27
CA SER A 320 -8.97 -18.54 -18.56
C SER A 320 -7.73 -17.65 -18.43
N LEU A 321 -7.64 -16.84 -17.36
CA LEU A 321 -6.46 -16.06 -16.98
C LEU A 321 -5.40 -16.90 -16.22
N GLY A 322 -5.50 -18.23 -16.25
CA GLY A 322 -4.48 -19.15 -15.73
C GLY A 322 -4.67 -19.62 -14.29
N HIS A 323 -5.74 -19.20 -13.60
CA HIS A 323 -6.00 -19.57 -12.20
C HIS A 323 -7.35 -20.30 -12.03
N PRO A 324 -7.46 -21.60 -12.37
CA PRO A 324 -8.72 -22.32 -12.32
C PRO A 324 -9.25 -22.54 -10.89
N GLU A 325 -8.36 -22.78 -9.94
CA GLU A 325 -8.71 -22.97 -8.52
C GLU A 325 -9.31 -21.68 -7.92
N PRO A 326 -10.22 -21.78 -6.93
CA PRO A 326 -10.69 -20.62 -6.17
C PRO A 326 -9.57 -20.07 -5.26
N PHE A 327 -9.52 -18.75 -5.11
CA PHE A 327 -8.68 -18.13 -4.09
C PHE A 327 -9.30 -18.28 -2.69
N LYS A 328 -8.54 -18.01 -1.63
CA LYS A 328 -9.11 -17.88 -0.28
C LYS A 328 -9.94 -16.60 -0.20
N LEU A 329 -11.15 -16.65 0.36
CA LEU A 329 -11.96 -15.48 0.72
C LEU A 329 -12.99 -15.88 1.80
N GLN A 330 -12.82 -15.37 3.02
CA GLN A 330 -13.80 -15.52 4.10
C GLN A 330 -14.57 -14.21 4.38
N TYR A 331 -14.01 -13.06 3.99
CA TYR A 331 -14.47 -11.73 4.42
C TYR A 331 -14.74 -10.81 3.23
N VAL A 332 -15.96 -10.26 3.16
CA VAL A 332 -16.35 -9.25 2.16
C VAL A 332 -16.90 -8.02 2.86
N GLU A 333 -16.36 -6.85 2.51
CA GLU A 333 -16.79 -5.55 3.04
C GLU A 333 -17.77 -4.88 2.07
N ILE A 334 -18.93 -4.42 2.56
CA ILE A 334 -19.99 -3.86 1.72
C ILE A 334 -19.97 -2.33 1.80
N GLY A 335 -19.23 -1.70 0.89
CA GLY A 335 -19.02 -0.25 0.85
C GLY A 335 -17.68 0.18 1.45
N ASN A 336 -17.64 1.41 1.96
CA ASN A 336 -16.54 2.02 2.72
C ASN A 336 -17.05 3.32 3.36
N GLU A 337 -16.80 3.52 4.66
CA GLU A 337 -17.15 4.74 5.42
C GLU A 337 -18.63 5.18 5.27
N ASP A 338 -19.55 4.23 5.06
CA ASP A 338 -20.96 4.52 4.79
C ASP A 338 -21.70 5.20 5.95
N PHE A 339 -21.06 5.30 7.12
CA PHE A 339 -21.43 6.21 8.20
C PHE A 339 -21.59 7.68 7.76
N VAL A 340 -20.96 8.12 6.65
CA VAL A 340 -21.20 9.46 6.08
C VAL A 340 -22.61 9.64 5.50
N ASN A 341 -23.36 8.55 5.26
CA ASN A 341 -24.71 8.58 4.70
C ASN A 341 -25.58 7.40 5.20
N GLU A 342 -25.73 7.29 6.53
CA GLU A 342 -26.43 6.17 7.19
C GLU A 342 -27.88 5.97 6.73
N ASP A 343 -28.63 7.06 6.51
CA ASP A 343 -30.03 7.02 6.06
C ASP A 343 -30.19 6.17 4.79
N THR A 344 -29.21 6.23 3.90
CA THR A 344 -29.19 5.39 2.69
C THR A 344 -28.55 4.04 2.91
N TYR A 345 -27.54 3.95 3.78
CA TYR A 345 -26.88 2.67 4.06
C TYR A 345 -27.82 1.64 4.66
N GLN A 346 -28.86 2.06 5.41
CA GLN A 346 -29.92 1.17 5.90
C GLN A 346 -30.57 0.31 4.79
N TYR A 347 -30.87 0.87 3.61
CA TYR A 347 -31.42 0.09 2.51
C TYR A 347 -30.32 -0.58 1.65
N ARG A 348 -29.18 0.09 1.45
CA ARG A 348 -28.07 -0.46 0.65
C ARG A 348 -27.49 -1.71 1.30
N TRP A 349 -27.20 -1.67 2.61
CA TRP A 349 -26.81 -2.82 3.41
C TRP A 349 -27.80 -3.97 3.25
N ARG A 350 -29.10 -3.74 3.50
CA ARG A 350 -30.16 -4.77 3.38
C ARG A 350 -30.16 -5.44 2.01
N VAL A 351 -30.10 -4.65 0.94
CA VAL A 351 -30.20 -5.16 -0.44
C VAL A 351 -28.96 -5.96 -0.84
N PHE A 352 -27.75 -5.46 -0.55
CA PHE A 352 -26.51 -6.19 -0.83
C PHE A 352 -26.35 -7.42 0.07
N TYR A 353 -26.55 -7.30 1.39
CA TYR A 353 -26.39 -8.40 2.34
C TYR A 353 -27.29 -9.58 2.00
N ASN A 354 -28.58 -9.33 1.72
CA ASN A 354 -29.52 -10.42 1.45
C ASN A 354 -29.12 -11.22 0.20
N ALA A 355 -28.79 -10.53 -0.89
CA ALA A 355 -28.42 -11.18 -2.14
C ALA A 355 -27.06 -11.90 -2.07
N ILE A 356 -26.06 -11.28 -1.41
CA ILE A 356 -24.73 -11.90 -1.22
C ILE A 356 -24.82 -13.10 -0.26
N SER A 357 -25.61 -13.02 0.81
CA SER A 357 -25.81 -14.14 1.75
C SER A 357 -26.63 -15.30 1.14
N GLU A 358 -27.53 -15.02 0.20
CA GLU A 358 -28.27 -16.05 -0.54
C GLU A 358 -27.35 -16.79 -1.54
N ALA A 359 -26.42 -16.07 -2.19
CA ALA A 359 -25.45 -16.65 -3.12
C ALA A 359 -24.26 -17.34 -2.42
N PHE A 360 -23.79 -16.80 -1.28
CA PHE A 360 -22.56 -17.20 -0.60
C PHE A 360 -22.76 -17.27 0.93
N PRO A 361 -23.53 -18.24 1.45
CA PRO A 361 -23.96 -18.27 2.86
C PRO A 361 -22.83 -18.47 3.88
N ASP A 362 -21.65 -18.92 3.44
CA ASP A 362 -20.47 -19.13 4.29
C ASP A 362 -19.58 -17.88 4.46
N LEU A 363 -19.85 -16.77 3.75
CA LEU A 363 -19.06 -15.54 3.85
C LEU A 363 -19.45 -14.69 5.07
N THR A 364 -18.46 -14.05 5.69
CA THR A 364 -18.67 -13.04 6.73
C THR A 364 -18.72 -11.66 6.07
N LEU A 365 -19.90 -11.03 6.11
CA LEU A 365 -20.14 -9.72 5.50
C LEU A 365 -19.93 -8.59 6.51
N ILE A 366 -19.05 -7.65 6.18
CA ILE A 366 -18.63 -6.54 7.05
C ILE A 366 -19.43 -5.27 6.71
N ASN A 367 -19.99 -4.63 7.74
CA ASN A 367 -20.77 -3.39 7.66
C ASN A 367 -19.91 -2.17 8.02
N THR A 368 -20.02 -1.09 7.24
CA THR A 368 -19.19 0.13 7.27
C THR A 368 -19.90 1.36 7.87
N GLY A 369 -21.04 1.15 8.56
CA GLY A 369 -21.81 2.18 9.25
C GLY A 369 -21.34 2.42 10.70
N PHE A 370 -21.93 3.37 11.43
CA PHE A 370 -21.48 3.60 12.81
C PHE A 370 -21.73 2.36 13.68
N LEU A 371 -20.77 2.02 14.55
CA LEU A 371 -20.83 0.82 15.40
C LEU A 371 -22.09 0.75 16.28
N GLY A 372 -22.61 1.90 16.70
CA GLY A 372 -23.84 2.01 17.51
C GLY A 372 -25.15 1.93 16.73
N THR A 373 -25.12 1.97 15.40
CA THR A 373 -26.33 2.00 14.57
C THR A 373 -26.87 0.60 14.34
N ASN A 374 -28.16 0.37 14.66
CA ASN A 374 -28.83 -0.89 14.38
C ASN A 374 -29.18 -0.98 12.88
N TYR A 375 -28.87 -2.11 12.26
CA TYR A 375 -29.25 -2.45 10.89
C TYR A 375 -30.11 -3.72 10.89
N ASP A 376 -31.02 -3.82 9.92
CA ASP A 376 -31.80 -5.02 9.63
C ASP A 376 -31.52 -5.47 8.18
N PRO A 377 -30.87 -6.62 7.95
CA PRO A 377 -30.44 -7.62 8.94
C PRO A 377 -29.25 -7.17 9.80
N LYS A 378 -29.08 -7.78 10.98
CA LYS A 378 -27.95 -7.50 11.89
C LYS A 378 -26.61 -7.89 11.22
N PRO A 379 -25.59 -7.01 11.21
CA PRO A 379 -24.26 -7.36 10.73
C PRO A 379 -23.56 -8.44 11.57
N PRO A 380 -22.97 -9.48 10.95
CA PRO A 380 -22.11 -10.43 11.65
C PRO A 380 -20.74 -9.82 11.96
N ALA A 381 -20.26 -8.90 11.11
CA ALA A 381 -19.05 -8.12 11.35
C ALA A 381 -19.25 -6.63 11.03
N ARG A 382 -18.44 -5.77 11.65
CA ARG A 382 -18.41 -4.32 11.42
C ARG A 382 -16.98 -3.82 11.26
N ASP A 383 -16.78 -2.81 10.43
CA ASP A 383 -15.55 -2.04 10.35
C ASP A 383 -15.58 -0.83 11.30
N HIS A 384 -14.40 -0.39 11.73
CA HIS A 384 -14.15 0.74 12.60
C HIS A 384 -12.92 1.48 12.09
N HIS A 385 -13.08 2.78 11.87
CA HIS A 385 -11.99 3.67 11.45
C HIS A 385 -11.69 4.67 12.59
N VAL A 386 -10.43 4.80 13.00
CA VAL A 386 -10.00 5.78 14.01
C VAL A 386 -8.68 6.47 13.66
N TYR A 387 -8.81 7.73 13.24
CA TYR A 387 -7.70 8.65 13.02
C TYR A 387 -7.68 9.70 14.14
N GLU A 388 -6.63 9.69 14.96
CA GLU A 388 -6.60 10.50 16.20
C GLU A 388 -5.17 10.85 16.66
N SER A 389 -5.03 11.27 17.91
CA SER A 389 -3.82 11.75 18.57
C SER A 389 -3.22 10.69 19.53
N PRO A 390 -1.91 10.77 19.89
CA PRO A 390 -1.32 9.78 20.79
C PRO A 390 -1.99 9.80 22.18
N GLN A 391 -2.56 10.93 22.58
CA GLN A 391 -3.38 11.02 23.79
C GLN A 391 -4.61 10.12 23.69
N TRP A 392 -5.35 10.15 22.57
CA TRP A 392 -6.54 9.31 22.42
C TRP A 392 -6.20 7.83 22.45
N PHE A 393 -5.19 7.39 21.66
CA PHE A 393 -4.80 5.97 21.60
C PHE A 393 -4.31 5.45 22.96
N SER A 394 -3.55 6.24 23.72
CA SER A 394 -3.11 5.89 25.08
C SER A 394 -4.23 5.96 26.14
N GLN A 395 -5.37 6.60 25.85
CA GLN A 395 -6.53 6.69 26.74
C GLN A 395 -7.68 5.75 26.36
N ASN A 396 -7.63 5.10 25.19
CA ASN A 396 -8.63 4.14 24.71
C ASN A 396 -8.17 2.68 24.55
N PRO A 397 -7.12 2.15 25.23
CA PRO A 397 -6.75 0.73 25.10
C PRO A 397 -7.79 -0.24 25.69
N PHE A 398 -8.90 0.26 26.24
CA PHE A 398 -10.06 -0.50 26.75
C PHE A 398 -11.34 -0.34 25.89
N PHE A 399 -11.24 0.24 24.68
CA PHE A 399 -12.37 0.55 23.81
C PHE A 399 -13.32 -0.64 23.57
N TYR A 400 -12.76 -1.84 23.34
CA TYR A 400 -13.54 -3.06 23.05
C TYR A 400 -13.94 -3.86 24.31
N ASP A 401 -13.35 -3.61 25.49
CA ASP A 401 -13.62 -4.39 26.72
C ASP A 401 -15.09 -4.29 27.16
N SER A 402 -15.74 -3.17 26.88
CA SER A 402 -17.15 -2.94 27.20
C SER A 402 -18.14 -3.45 26.14
N MET A 403 -17.67 -3.88 24.97
CA MET A 403 -18.55 -4.28 23.86
C MET A 403 -19.19 -5.66 24.09
N ALA A 404 -20.43 -5.80 23.60
CA ALA A 404 -21.23 -6.99 23.81
C ALA A 404 -20.70 -8.21 23.02
N ARG A 405 -20.49 -9.32 23.71
CA ARG A 405 -20.14 -10.62 23.11
C ARG A 405 -21.41 -11.32 22.58
N ASP A 406 -22.07 -10.66 21.62
CA ASP A 406 -23.41 -11.00 21.12
C ASP A 406 -23.41 -11.65 19.72
N GLY A 407 -22.26 -12.17 19.32
CA GLY A 407 -21.98 -12.74 17.99
C GLY A 407 -21.38 -11.74 16.99
N THR A 408 -21.48 -10.43 17.23
CA THR A 408 -20.84 -9.42 16.36
C THR A 408 -19.31 -9.51 16.45
N LYS A 409 -18.65 -9.42 15.31
CA LYS A 409 -17.19 -9.27 15.17
C LYS A 409 -16.82 -7.85 14.75
N TYR A 410 -15.60 -7.43 15.10
CA TYR A 410 -15.09 -6.10 14.80
C TYR A 410 -13.78 -6.19 14.02
N PHE A 411 -13.69 -5.37 13.00
CA PHE A 411 -12.51 -5.06 12.22
C PHE A 411 -12.11 -3.62 12.56
N ASP A 412 -10.84 -3.35 12.83
CA ASP A 412 -10.28 -2.00 12.95
C ASP A 412 -9.56 -1.65 11.64
N GLY A 413 -10.34 -1.45 10.57
CA GLY A 413 -9.86 -1.45 9.19
C GLY A 413 -9.04 -0.25 8.75
N GLU A 414 -9.11 0.87 9.49
CA GLU A 414 -8.22 2.02 9.34
C GLU A 414 -7.91 2.66 10.69
N TYR A 415 -6.67 2.56 11.18
CA TYR A 415 -6.23 3.38 12.33
C TYR A 415 -4.84 3.99 12.15
N ALA A 416 -4.65 5.19 12.71
CA ALA A 416 -3.33 5.82 12.86
C ALA A 416 -3.35 6.99 13.85
N VAL A 417 -2.22 7.22 14.53
CA VAL A 417 -1.93 8.51 15.15
C VAL A 417 -1.51 9.51 14.08
N ILE A 418 -2.44 10.37 13.67
CA ILE A 418 -2.20 11.31 12.56
C ILE A 418 -1.61 12.66 13.01
N SER A 419 -1.72 13.02 14.30
CA SER A 419 -1.26 14.31 14.80
C SER A 419 -0.95 14.29 16.30
N THR A 420 0.09 15.01 16.72
CA THR A 420 0.41 15.26 18.13
C THR A 420 -0.35 16.45 18.75
N VAL A 421 -1.35 17.01 18.05
CA VAL A 421 -2.18 18.12 18.53
C VAL A 421 -3.63 17.65 18.75
N PRO A 422 -4.02 17.28 20.00
CA PRO A 422 -5.37 16.84 20.31
C PRO A 422 -6.42 17.89 19.95
N GLY A 423 -7.50 17.47 19.29
CA GLY A 423 -8.60 18.36 18.88
C GLY A 423 -8.35 19.22 17.63
N ASP A 424 -7.15 19.20 17.05
CA ASP A 424 -6.85 19.87 15.76
C ASP A 424 -6.02 18.95 14.82
N ILE A 425 -6.36 17.66 14.87
CA ILE A 425 -5.59 16.57 14.26
C ILE A 425 -5.50 16.66 12.73
N TRP A 426 -6.51 17.24 12.08
CA TRP A 426 -6.61 17.32 10.63
C TRP A 426 -5.74 18.42 10.01
N ASN A 427 -5.50 19.51 10.74
CA ASN A 427 -4.69 20.66 10.28
C ASN A 427 -3.21 20.54 10.68
N ASN A 428 -2.89 19.74 11.71
CA ASN A 428 -1.54 19.59 12.25
C ASN A 428 -0.99 18.16 12.05
N ARG A 429 -1.18 17.62 10.84
CA ARG A 429 -0.77 16.24 10.51
C ARG A 429 0.74 16.03 10.66
N LEU A 430 1.11 14.85 11.15
CA LEU A 430 2.49 14.37 11.16
C LEU A 430 2.95 14.04 9.74
N PRO A 431 4.17 14.45 9.33
CA PRO A 431 4.70 14.10 8.00
C PRO A 431 5.15 12.63 7.92
N TYR A 432 5.53 12.04 9.06
CA TYR A 432 5.94 10.64 9.22
C TYR A 432 5.55 10.17 10.63
N PRO A 433 5.26 8.87 10.86
CA PRO A 433 4.94 8.39 12.21
C PRO A 433 6.11 8.58 13.19
N VAL A 434 5.85 9.27 14.31
CA VAL A 434 6.80 9.51 15.41
C VAL A 434 6.68 8.44 16.48
N ILE A 435 7.74 8.20 17.25
CA ILE A 435 7.77 7.19 18.33
C ILE A 435 6.64 7.37 19.35
N GLN A 436 6.24 8.61 19.67
CA GLN A 436 5.13 8.89 20.57
C GLN A 436 3.79 8.37 20.04
N GLY A 437 3.56 8.49 18.73
CA GLY A 437 2.37 7.95 18.06
C GLY A 437 2.42 6.43 17.98
N ALA A 438 3.53 5.89 17.48
CA ALA A 438 3.74 4.45 17.36
C ALA A 438 3.58 3.70 18.70
N VAL A 439 4.08 4.24 19.81
CA VAL A 439 3.94 3.61 21.14
C VAL A 439 2.53 3.77 21.71
N ALA A 440 1.79 4.83 21.37
CA ALA A 440 0.38 4.94 21.70
C ALA A 440 -0.49 3.96 20.89
N GLU A 441 -0.19 3.77 19.60
CA GLU A 441 -0.77 2.71 18.77
C GLU A 441 -0.47 1.33 19.37
N ALA A 442 0.78 1.06 19.76
CA ALA A 442 1.17 -0.18 20.43
C ALA A 442 0.37 -0.43 21.72
N ALA A 443 0.12 0.61 22.51
CA ALA A 443 -0.71 0.54 23.71
C ALA A 443 -2.16 0.15 23.37
N TYR A 444 -2.77 0.81 22.38
CA TYR A 444 -4.10 0.48 21.86
C TYR A 444 -4.18 -0.96 21.32
N MET A 445 -3.15 -1.43 20.60
CA MET A 445 -3.05 -2.80 20.07
C MET A 445 -3.01 -3.88 21.16
N THR A 446 -2.58 -3.57 22.40
CA THR A 446 -2.77 -4.51 23.54
C THR A 446 -4.24 -4.70 23.90
N GLY A 447 -5.07 -3.67 23.69
CA GLY A 447 -6.52 -3.73 23.77
C GLY A 447 -7.13 -4.59 22.67
N LEU A 448 -6.68 -4.42 21.43
CA LEU A 448 -7.13 -5.24 20.30
C LEU A 448 -6.83 -6.72 20.53
N GLU A 449 -5.61 -7.05 20.98
CA GLU A 449 -5.21 -8.43 21.25
C GLU A 449 -5.95 -9.03 22.46
N ARG A 450 -6.20 -8.26 23.53
CA ARG A 450 -7.02 -8.66 24.68
C ARG A 450 -8.49 -8.92 24.32
N ASN A 451 -9.01 -8.20 23.34
CA ASN A 451 -10.39 -8.32 22.85
C ASN A 451 -10.50 -9.15 21.56
N SER A 452 -9.48 -9.97 21.26
CA SER A 452 -9.46 -10.82 20.05
C SER A 452 -10.54 -11.90 20.00
N ASP A 453 -11.31 -12.07 21.08
CA ASP A 453 -12.56 -12.85 21.10
C ASP A 453 -13.67 -12.21 20.24
N ILE A 454 -13.61 -10.89 20.00
CA ILE A 454 -14.51 -10.16 19.09
C ILE A 454 -13.79 -9.35 18.00
N VAL A 455 -12.60 -8.81 18.26
CA VAL A 455 -11.76 -8.09 17.28
C VAL A 455 -10.97 -9.11 16.46
N PHE A 456 -11.39 -9.37 15.22
CA PHE A 456 -10.79 -10.45 14.40
C PHE A 456 -9.65 -9.99 13.49
N ALA A 457 -9.61 -8.69 13.17
CA ALA A 457 -8.62 -8.06 12.30
C ALA A 457 -8.44 -6.59 12.67
N ALA A 458 -7.28 -6.01 12.33
CA ALA A 458 -6.99 -4.59 12.48
C ALA A 458 -5.81 -4.19 11.59
N CYS A 459 -5.85 -3.05 10.91
CA CYS A 459 -4.74 -2.56 10.07
C CYS A 459 -4.53 -1.04 10.14
N TYR A 460 -3.25 -0.64 10.18
CA TYR A 460 -2.86 0.76 10.09
C TYR A 460 -3.16 1.31 8.68
N ALA A 461 -3.63 2.55 8.60
CA ALA A 461 -3.86 3.24 7.33
C ALA A 461 -3.30 4.69 7.33
N PRO A 462 -2.82 5.22 6.18
CA PRO A 462 -2.56 4.51 4.92
C PRO A 462 -1.30 3.64 4.98
N LEU A 463 -1.29 2.58 4.18
CA LEU A 463 -0.19 1.61 4.17
C LEU A 463 1.09 2.16 3.47
N LEU A 464 0.90 2.93 2.39
CA LEU A 464 1.95 3.30 1.43
C LEU A 464 1.85 4.77 1.02
N ASN A 465 3.00 5.45 0.93
CA ASN A 465 3.08 6.83 0.44
C ASN A 465 4.34 7.07 -0.40
N HIS A 466 4.14 7.59 -1.62
CA HIS A 466 5.19 8.03 -2.52
C HIS A 466 5.59 9.50 -2.22
N ILE A 467 6.74 9.73 -1.57
CA ILE A 467 7.08 11.02 -0.93
C ILE A 467 7.14 12.25 -1.85
N SER A 468 7.22 12.07 -3.17
CA SER A 468 7.16 13.16 -4.17
C SER A 468 5.74 13.58 -4.55
N GLY A 469 4.71 12.89 -4.06
CA GLY A 469 3.32 13.02 -4.51
C GLY A 469 2.29 12.70 -3.42
N THR A 470 2.57 13.14 -2.19
CA THR A 470 1.77 12.89 -0.98
C THR A 470 0.39 13.58 -0.99
N GLN A 471 -0.70 12.83 -0.79
CA GLN A 471 -2.04 13.40 -0.49
C GLN A 471 -2.42 13.32 0.99
N TRP A 472 -1.99 12.25 1.67
CA TRP A 472 -2.26 11.98 3.08
C TRP A 472 -0.94 11.76 3.81
N SER A 473 -0.92 12.01 5.11
CA SER A 473 0.18 11.66 6.02
C SER A 473 -0.32 11.67 7.46
N PRO A 474 0.29 10.91 8.38
CA PRO A 474 1.43 10.01 8.21
C PRO A 474 1.03 8.60 7.74
N ASP A 475 2.00 7.84 7.22
CA ASP A 475 1.77 6.56 6.52
C ASP A 475 2.75 5.48 7.00
N LEU A 476 2.37 4.19 6.89
CA LEU A 476 3.16 3.10 7.48
C LEU A 476 4.52 2.93 6.79
N VAL A 477 4.52 2.93 5.46
CA VAL A 477 5.73 2.77 4.64
C VAL A 477 5.79 3.89 3.61
N SER A 478 6.72 4.83 3.79
CA SER A 478 7.01 5.84 2.78
C SER A 478 8.05 5.31 1.79
N TYR A 479 8.03 5.74 0.54
CA TYR A 479 9.05 5.35 -0.44
C TYR A 479 9.34 6.47 -1.44
N ASP A 480 10.55 6.38 -2.02
CA ASP A 480 10.92 7.07 -3.24
C ASP A 480 11.26 6.05 -4.34
N ALA A 481 11.83 6.56 -5.42
CA ALA A 481 12.32 5.81 -6.56
C ALA A 481 13.15 4.57 -6.19
N GLN A 482 14.14 4.74 -5.32
CA GLN A 482 15.22 3.78 -5.01
C GLN A 482 15.11 3.22 -3.60
N ASN A 483 14.38 3.91 -2.71
CA ASN A 483 14.41 3.69 -1.27
C ASN A 483 13.02 3.42 -0.71
N VAL A 484 12.93 2.46 0.21
CA VAL A 484 11.77 2.23 1.07
C VAL A 484 12.14 2.65 2.49
N ILE A 485 11.23 3.37 3.14
CA ILE A 485 11.42 4.00 4.46
C ILE A 485 10.39 3.39 5.42
N LYS A 486 10.90 2.62 6.38
CA LYS A 486 10.11 1.89 7.38
C LYS A 486 9.90 2.81 8.58
N SER A 487 8.66 3.24 8.85
CA SER A 487 8.32 4.21 9.90
C SER A 487 8.49 3.65 11.33
N ALA A 488 8.29 4.49 12.36
CA ALA A 488 8.20 4.01 13.75
C ALA A 488 7.03 3.03 13.92
N SER A 489 5.85 3.36 13.37
CA SER A 489 4.65 2.51 13.40
C SER A 489 4.81 1.22 12.60
N TYR A 490 5.59 1.22 11.51
CA TYR A 490 5.95 -0.01 10.80
C TYR A 490 6.61 -1.02 11.73
N TYR A 491 7.53 -0.58 12.59
CA TYR A 491 8.20 -1.48 13.52
C TYR A 491 7.28 -1.95 14.65
N VAL A 492 6.27 -1.16 15.03
CA VAL A 492 5.19 -1.62 15.92
C VAL A 492 4.34 -2.71 15.27
N GLN A 493 3.88 -2.50 14.03
CA GLN A 493 3.14 -3.51 13.27
C GLN A 493 3.97 -4.79 13.08
N LYS A 494 5.25 -4.65 12.71
CA LYS A 494 6.18 -5.78 12.54
C LYS A 494 6.40 -6.54 13.86
N LEU A 495 6.50 -5.84 14.99
CA LEU A 495 6.66 -6.43 16.32
C LEU A 495 5.37 -7.11 16.84
N PHE A 496 4.18 -6.62 16.50
CA PHE A 496 2.95 -7.34 16.84
C PHE A 496 2.71 -8.55 15.92
N GLY A 497 2.92 -8.40 14.61
CA GLY A 497 2.67 -9.43 13.60
C GLY A 497 3.61 -10.64 13.70
N ASN A 498 4.93 -10.42 13.83
CA ASN A 498 5.91 -11.50 13.99
C ASN A 498 5.85 -12.20 15.36
N ASN A 499 5.10 -11.65 16.32
CA ASN A 499 5.01 -12.18 17.68
C ASN A 499 3.52 -12.38 18.08
N ARG A 500 2.70 -12.88 17.16
CA ARG A 500 1.29 -13.23 17.41
C ARG A 500 1.18 -14.65 17.99
N GLY A 501 0.38 -14.80 19.04
CA GLY A 501 0.03 -16.09 19.63
C GLY A 501 -1.20 -16.74 19.01
N ASP A 502 -1.45 -18.00 19.39
CA ASP A 502 -2.69 -18.75 19.13
C ASP A 502 -3.59 -18.86 20.37
N GLU A 503 -3.10 -18.51 21.56
CA GLU A 503 -3.87 -18.39 22.80
C GLU A 503 -3.59 -17.04 23.50
N TYR A 504 -4.64 -16.27 23.80
CA TYR A 504 -4.53 -15.11 24.70
C TYR A 504 -4.53 -15.57 26.17
N LEU A 505 -3.60 -15.05 26.96
CA LEU A 505 -3.41 -15.45 28.36
C LEU A 505 -3.86 -14.33 29.31
N PRO A 506 -4.97 -14.51 30.05
CA PRO A 506 -5.44 -13.50 31.02
C PRO A 506 -4.41 -13.20 32.11
N SER A 507 -4.00 -11.94 32.20
CA SER A 507 -3.12 -11.39 33.23
C SER A 507 -3.87 -10.42 34.16
N THR A 508 -3.16 -9.84 35.13
CA THR A 508 -3.58 -8.56 35.73
C THR A 508 -3.88 -7.55 34.62
N LEU A 509 -5.00 -6.84 34.70
CA LEU A 509 -5.33 -5.77 33.75
C LEU A 509 -4.45 -4.54 34.03
N PRO A 510 -4.01 -3.82 32.97
CA PRO A 510 -3.52 -2.45 33.11
C PRO A 510 -4.55 -1.53 33.77
N ALA A 511 -4.10 -0.36 34.25
CA ALA A 511 -5.04 0.72 34.56
C ALA A 511 -5.59 1.30 33.24
N GLU A 512 -6.90 1.57 33.17
CA GLU A 512 -7.61 1.97 31.93
C GLU A 512 -6.96 3.16 31.21
N THR A 513 -6.46 4.14 31.98
CA THR A 513 -5.74 5.33 31.49
C THR A 513 -4.29 5.39 31.98
N GLY A 514 -3.72 4.24 32.36
CA GLY A 514 -2.33 4.11 32.77
C GLY A 514 -1.38 4.15 31.58
N ALA A 515 -0.22 4.79 31.75
CA ALA A 515 0.77 4.91 30.68
C ALA A 515 1.44 3.59 30.29
N LEU A 516 1.43 2.59 31.18
CA LEU A 516 1.93 1.24 30.91
C LEU A 516 0.77 0.31 30.58
N GLN A 517 0.77 -0.23 29.36
CA GLN A 517 -0.22 -1.19 28.85
C GLN A 517 0.49 -2.48 28.42
N TRP A 518 -0.18 -3.64 28.51
CA TRP A 518 0.42 -4.92 28.13
C TRP A 518 -0.60 -5.94 27.62
N SER A 519 -0.10 -6.88 26.83
CA SER A 519 -0.78 -8.10 26.38
C SER A 519 0.13 -9.30 26.61
N VAL A 520 -0.45 -10.46 26.91
CA VAL A 520 0.26 -11.73 27.07
C VAL A 520 -0.42 -12.78 26.20
N VAL A 521 0.36 -13.43 25.34
CA VAL A 521 -0.11 -14.52 24.48
C VAL A 521 0.86 -15.69 24.51
N ARG A 522 0.35 -16.89 24.26
CA ARG A 522 1.15 -18.09 23.98
C ARG A 522 1.16 -18.36 22.48
N SER A 523 2.28 -18.84 21.96
CA SER A 523 2.40 -19.40 20.60
C SER A 523 2.75 -20.89 20.70
N GLY A 524 1.86 -21.76 20.23
CA GLY A 524 2.03 -23.21 20.32
C GLY A 524 1.91 -23.74 21.75
N SER A 525 2.78 -24.67 22.15
CA SER A 525 2.71 -25.35 23.44
C SER A 525 3.13 -24.49 24.64
N ASP A 526 4.16 -23.68 24.47
CA ASP A 526 5.04 -23.28 25.58
C ASP A 526 5.81 -21.97 25.35
N GLN A 527 5.81 -21.39 24.14
CA GLN A 527 6.39 -20.06 23.94
C GLN A 527 5.44 -18.98 24.47
N ILE A 528 5.87 -18.27 25.51
CA ILE A 528 5.16 -17.11 26.06
C ILE A 528 5.71 -15.83 25.44
N ILE A 529 4.81 -14.92 25.08
CA ILE A 529 5.10 -13.61 24.50
C ILE A 529 4.42 -12.55 25.36
N ILE A 530 5.19 -11.62 25.91
CA ILE A 530 4.69 -10.46 26.66
C ILE A 530 5.00 -9.20 25.87
N LYS A 531 3.96 -8.46 25.47
CA LYS A 531 4.07 -7.17 24.76
C LYS A 531 3.76 -6.06 25.75
N ILE A 532 4.64 -5.07 25.86
CA ILE A 532 4.56 -3.98 26.85
C ILE A 532 4.76 -2.65 26.14
N ALA A 533 3.79 -1.74 26.23
CA ALA A 533 3.89 -0.38 25.71
C ALA A 533 3.93 0.61 26.89
N ASN A 534 4.97 1.44 26.94
CA ASN A 534 5.08 2.55 27.89
C ASN A 534 4.94 3.89 27.16
N THR A 535 3.78 4.53 27.29
CA THR A 535 3.46 5.82 26.67
C THR A 535 3.94 7.03 27.49
N ALA A 536 4.52 6.82 28.68
CA ALA A 536 5.15 7.88 29.46
C ALA A 536 6.51 8.26 28.87
N THR A 537 6.99 9.47 29.16
CA THR A 537 8.35 9.91 28.82
C THR A 537 9.40 9.51 29.85
N ASN A 538 8.98 8.95 30.99
CA ASN A 538 9.84 8.31 31.98
C ASN A 538 9.77 6.79 31.86
N ASP A 539 10.82 6.12 32.35
CA ASP A 539 10.83 4.68 32.51
C ASP A 539 9.78 4.25 33.54
N GLU A 540 9.09 3.14 33.29
CA GLU A 540 8.09 2.54 34.17
C GLU A 540 8.47 1.10 34.50
N SER A 541 8.23 0.64 35.73
CA SER A 541 8.67 -0.68 36.18
C SER A 541 7.52 -1.62 36.52
N ILE A 542 7.50 -2.78 35.87
CA ILE A 542 6.54 -3.86 36.04
C ILE A 542 7.22 -5.09 36.66
N SER A 543 6.46 -5.89 37.41
CA SER A 543 6.92 -7.18 37.94
C SER A 543 5.95 -8.27 37.55
N PHE A 544 6.50 -9.40 37.11
CA PHE A 544 5.79 -10.55 36.59
C PHE A 544 5.93 -11.72 37.57
N SER A 545 4.79 -12.17 38.08
CA SER A 545 4.64 -13.43 38.80
C SER A 545 3.97 -14.42 37.84
N LEU A 546 4.67 -15.48 37.47
CA LEU A 546 4.25 -16.43 36.44
C LEU A 546 3.73 -17.74 37.06
N PRO A 547 2.57 -18.27 36.61
CA PRO A 547 1.90 -19.39 37.26
C PRO A 547 2.51 -20.77 36.92
N TRP A 548 3.38 -20.84 35.92
CA TRP A 548 3.92 -22.09 35.38
C TRP A 548 4.93 -22.77 36.30
N ASP A 549 5.08 -24.09 36.16
CA ASP A 549 6.00 -24.83 37.00
C ASP A 549 7.43 -24.82 36.48
N ASN A 550 7.58 -24.82 35.16
CA ASN A 550 8.84 -24.58 34.48
C ASN A 550 8.76 -23.23 33.76
N VAL A 551 9.77 -22.40 33.95
CA VAL A 551 10.01 -21.16 33.20
C VAL A 551 11.50 -21.13 32.90
N ASP A 552 11.88 -20.70 31.70
CA ASP A 552 13.27 -20.42 31.37
C ASP A 552 13.92 -19.42 32.35
N THR A 553 15.24 -19.39 32.36
CA THR A 553 16.03 -18.35 33.05
C THR A 553 16.45 -17.20 32.14
N ASN A 554 16.33 -17.38 30.82
CA ASN A 554 16.73 -16.41 29.80
C ASN A 554 15.63 -16.32 28.74
N GLY A 555 15.24 -15.11 28.37
CA GLY A 555 14.38 -14.82 27.22
C GLY A 555 15.07 -13.88 26.24
N SER A 556 14.41 -13.60 25.11
CA SER A 556 14.79 -12.51 24.21
C SER A 556 13.88 -11.31 24.41
N LEU A 557 14.42 -10.11 24.19
CA LEU A 557 13.74 -8.83 24.24
C LEU A 557 13.94 -8.12 22.89
N ASP A 558 12.87 -7.81 22.19
CA ASP A 558 12.89 -6.73 21.20
C ASP A 558 12.46 -5.43 21.87
N LEU A 559 13.20 -4.35 21.63
CA LEU A 559 12.93 -3.02 22.19
C LEU A 559 12.93 -1.97 21.08
N LEU A 560 11.76 -1.37 20.84
CA LEU A 560 11.59 -0.18 20.02
C LEU A 560 11.41 1.03 20.93
N THR A 561 12.35 1.97 20.91
CA THR A 561 12.30 3.24 21.66
C THR A 561 13.18 4.30 20.99
N ALA A 562 12.86 5.57 21.21
CA ALA A 562 13.62 6.71 20.71
C ALA A 562 13.32 7.97 21.54
N ALA A 563 14.06 9.06 21.31
CA ALA A 563 13.72 10.37 21.86
C ALA A 563 12.32 10.83 21.37
N ASN A 564 11.63 11.66 22.17
CA ASN A 564 10.33 12.21 21.76
C ASN A 564 10.42 12.91 20.40
N ASP A 565 9.33 12.85 19.63
CA ASP A 565 9.21 13.37 18.26
C ASP A 565 10.14 12.72 17.20
N ALA A 566 10.94 11.70 17.56
CA ALA A 566 11.76 10.98 16.59
C ALA A 566 10.91 10.14 15.62
N ALA A 567 11.26 10.22 14.32
CA ALA A 567 10.66 9.48 13.21
C ALA A 567 11.74 9.13 12.17
N ASN A 568 11.37 8.38 11.13
CA ASN A 568 12.24 8.00 10.02
C ASN A 568 11.89 8.80 8.74
N PRO A 569 12.48 9.99 8.52
CA PRO A 569 12.36 10.75 7.28
C PRO A 569 13.37 10.26 6.21
N PRO A 570 13.20 10.63 4.92
CA PRO A 570 14.09 10.22 3.83
C PRO A 570 15.58 10.55 4.02
N ASN A 571 15.90 11.62 4.77
CA ASN A 571 17.27 12.03 5.06
C ASN A 571 17.87 11.35 6.31
N ALA A 572 17.10 10.56 7.05
CA ALA A 572 17.52 9.78 8.21
C ALA A 572 16.58 8.55 8.44
N PRO A 573 16.50 7.62 7.47
CA PRO A 573 15.46 6.58 7.44
C PRO A 573 15.62 5.49 8.52
N ASP A 574 16.76 5.48 9.22
CA ASP A 574 17.15 4.50 10.23
C ASP A 574 17.28 5.13 11.64
N THR A 575 16.53 6.21 11.92
CA THR A 575 16.59 6.96 13.20
C THR A 575 15.91 6.21 14.35
N VAL A 576 14.83 5.51 14.04
CA VAL A 576 13.99 4.73 14.96
C VAL A 576 13.96 3.30 14.44
N LEU A 577 14.73 2.42 15.10
CA LEU A 577 14.83 1.00 14.78
C LEU A 577 14.64 0.16 16.06
N PRO A 578 14.06 -1.04 15.97
CA PRO A 578 14.04 -1.97 17.08
C PRO A 578 15.45 -2.56 17.31
N THR A 579 15.82 -2.69 18.57
CA THR A 579 17.00 -3.45 19.02
C THR A 579 16.57 -4.82 19.52
N ASN A 580 17.49 -5.80 19.51
CA ASN A 580 17.27 -7.13 20.08
C ASN A 580 18.36 -7.42 21.12
N ASP A 581 17.96 -7.92 22.29
CA ASP A 581 18.85 -8.29 23.40
C ASP A 581 18.31 -9.53 24.13
N SER A 582 19.08 -10.01 25.11
CA SER A 582 18.70 -11.05 26.07
C SER A 582 18.16 -10.43 27.37
N ILE A 583 17.24 -11.12 28.03
CA ILE A 583 16.67 -10.71 29.31
C ILE A 583 16.62 -11.89 30.28
N ASN A 584 17.01 -11.67 31.55
CA ASN A 584 16.83 -12.66 32.60
C ASN A 584 15.34 -12.75 32.98
N VAL A 585 14.79 -13.96 32.99
CA VAL A 585 13.38 -14.24 33.32
C VAL A 585 13.31 -15.40 34.33
N GLY A 586 12.10 -15.73 34.77
CA GLY A 586 11.84 -16.82 35.72
C GLY A 586 10.42 -16.72 36.27
N LYS A 587 10.10 -17.51 37.30
CA LYS A 587 8.76 -17.45 37.95
C LYS A 587 8.44 -16.08 38.54
N GLU A 588 9.45 -15.35 39.01
CA GLU A 588 9.35 -13.97 39.49
C GLU A 588 10.48 -13.15 38.83
N PHE A 589 10.13 -12.11 38.08
CA PHE A 589 11.11 -11.15 37.54
C PHE A 589 10.51 -9.75 37.37
N SER A 590 11.37 -8.74 37.23
CA SER A 590 10.94 -7.35 37.00
C SER A 590 11.57 -6.82 35.71
N TYR A 591 10.84 -5.95 35.02
CA TYR A 591 11.31 -5.24 33.84
C TYR A 591 11.03 -3.75 33.99
N THR A 592 11.99 -2.92 33.60
CA THR A 592 11.86 -1.47 33.53
C THR A 592 11.72 -1.10 32.06
N ALA A 593 10.49 -0.82 31.62
CA ALA A 593 10.18 -0.42 30.26
C ALA A 593 10.62 1.04 30.07
N PRO A 594 11.53 1.35 29.13
CA PRO A 594 11.99 2.71 28.90
C PRO A 594 10.84 3.68 28.56
N GLY A 595 11.02 4.96 28.83
CA GLY A 595 10.09 6.00 28.35
C GLY A 595 9.93 5.94 26.82
N LEU A 596 8.69 6.07 26.34
CA LEU A 596 8.30 5.93 24.93
C LEU A 596 8.88 4.65 24.30
N SER A 597 8.43 3.49 24.79
CA SER A 597 8.87 2.19 24.28
C SER A 597 7.76 1.17 24.01
N LEU A 598 7.96 0.35 22.99
CA LEU A 598 7.36 -0.98 22.86
C LEU A 598 8.44 -2.03 23.12
N SER A 599 8.18 -2.91 24.08
CA SER A 599 9.02 -4.05 24.44
C SER A 599 8.29 -5.36 24.16
N VAL A 600 8.95 -6.33 23.53
CA VAL A 600 8.43 -7.69 23.31
C VAL A 600 9.38 -8.72 23.91
N ILE A 601 8.96 -9.32 25.03
CA ILE A 601 9.72 -10.33 25.78
C ILE A 601 9.21 -11.72 25.40
N ARG A 602 10.12 -12.67 25.12
CA ARG A 602 9.79 -14.05 24.73
C ARG A 602 10.64 -15.08 25.47
N PHE A 603 10.01 -16.14 25.98
CA PHE A 603 10.65 -17.24 26.71
C PHE A 603 9.75 -18.49 26.71
N THR A 604 10.28 -19.65 27.12
CA THR A 604 9.51 -20.89 27.27
C THR A 604 8.97 -21.04 28.70
N ALA A 605 7.70 -21.44 28.84
CA ALA A 605 7.11 -21.82 30.13
C ALA A 605 5.96 -22.86 30.01
N SER A 606 5.87 -23.75 31.00
CA SER A 606 4.90 -24.86 31.09
C SER A 606 4.49 -25.17 32.53
#